data_AF-A0A501WQZ2-F1
#
_entry.id   AF-A0A501WQZ2-F1
#
_cell.length_a   1.000
_cell.length_b   1.000
_cell.length_c   1.000
_cell.angle_alpha   90.00
_cell.angle_beta   90.00
_cell.angle_gamma   90.00
#
_symmetry.space_group_name_H-M   'P 1'
#
loop_
_entity.id
_entity.type
_entity.pdbx_description
1 polymer ?
#
loop_
_entity_poly.entity_id
_entity_poly.type
_entity_poly.pdbx_seq_one_letter_code
_entity_poly.pdbx_strand_id
1 'polypeptide(L)'
;MPGAPIKQVVCINWGTKYGAPYVNRLYAGVARNITPPFSFTCFTDTEAGLRPEVRRFPLPPIDVAMPTGTKGIWPKARLWGAELGDLTGPVLFMDLDLVVTGNMDGFFTEGAPDDVILARNPSTPLEKLGQTSLFRFPVGKLLPLQERFRADPQGVADTYRFEQRFVTREAPGGISFWPSGWVRSFRNDCARPFPLNFFLPPRLPEGAKVVIFPGGLLPPHAIAGHWGRHYRPMTRMEHLRGVFGPDRPDPPLRYLRHFILPSDWVAKAWAE
;
A
#
# COMPACT_ATOMS: atom_id res chain seq x y z
N MET A 1 -29.38 6.36 -20.79
CA MET A 1 -28.57 6.94 -19.70
C MET A 1 -27.15 6.47 -19.91
N PRO A 2 -26.14 7.35 -20.05
CA PRO A 2 -24.76 6.90 -20.02
C PRO A 2 -24.55 6.15 -18.69
N GLY A 3 -24.10 4.90 -18.77
CA GLY A 3 -23.90 4.06 -17.59
C GLY A 3 -22.93 4.74 -16.63
N ALA A 4 -23.11 4.51 -15.32
CA ALA A 4 -22.17 5.00 -14.33
C ALA A 4 -20.74 4.59 -14.73
N PRO A 5 -19.75 5.51 -14.63
CA PRO A 5 -18.39 5.21 -15.04
C PRO A 5 -17.86 3.99 -14.30
N ILE A 6 -17.16 3.11 -15.03
CA ILE A 6 -16.60 1.88 -14.46
C ILE A 6 -15.61 2.23 -13.34
N LYS A 7 -15.65 1.49 -12.23
CA LYS A 7 -14.68 1.67 -11.14
C LYS A 7 -13.33 1.10 -11.57
N GLN A 8 -12.29 1.94 -11.58
CA GLN A 8 -10.97 1.58 -12.08
C GLN A 8 -9.99 1.45 -10.91
N VAL A 9 -9.49 0.25 -10.69
CA VAL A 9 -8.43 -0.03 -9.72
C VAL A 9 -7.12 -0.26 -10.48
N VAL A 10 -6.05 0.33 -9.98
CA VAL A 10 -4.71 0.18 -10.57
C VAL A 10 -3.69 -0.23 -9.52
N CYS A 11 -2.74 -1.07 -9.92
CA CYS A 11 -1.52 -1.33 -9.15
C CYS A 11 -0.30 -1.28 -10.09
N ILE A 12 0.88 -1.26 -9.51
CA ILE A 12 2.13 -1.30 -10.26
C ILE A 12 3.02 -2.40 -9.66
N ASN A 13 3.66 -3.18 -10.51
CA ASN A 13 4.61 -4.22 -10.16
C ASN A 13 5.88 -4.02 -10.98
N TRP A 14 7.05 -3.93 -10.36
CA TRP A 14 8.29 -3.77 -11.10
C TRP A 14 9.41 -4.56 -10.44
N GLY A 15 10.35 -5.03 -11.26
CA GLY A 15 11.45 -5.87 -10.84
C GLY A 15 10.97 -7.17 -10.19
N THR A 16 11.73 -7.63 -9.19
CA THR A 16 11.55 -8.98 -8.60
C THR A 16 11.13 -8.96 -7.13
N LYS A 17 10.89 -7.77 -6.56
CA LYS A 17 10.50 -7.63 -5.14
C LYS A 17 9.14 -8.26 -4.87
N TYR A 18 8.20 -8.02 -5.77
CA TYR A 18 6.87 -8.62 -5.76
C TYR A 18 6.69 -9.44 -7.05
N GLY A 19 5.49 -9.95 -7.28
CA GLY A 19 5.18 -10.72 -8.49
C GLY A 19 3.71 -11.09 -8.55
N ALA A 20 3.37 -11.96 -9.50
CA ALA A 20 1.99 -12.36 -9.75
C ALA A 20 1.21 -12.80 -8.50
N PRO A 21 1.77 -13.55 -7.53
CA PRO A 21 1.02 -13.91 -6.32
C PRO A 21 0.52 -12.71 -5.51
N TYR A 22 1.23 -11.58 -5.50
CA TYR A 22 0.77 -10.37 -4.82
C TYR A 22 -0.34 -9.68 -5.61
N VAL A 23 -0.17 -9.56 -6.93
CA VAL A 23 -1.16 -8.93 -7.81
C VAL A 23 -2.47 -9.72 -7.82
N ASN A 24 -2.39 -11.05 -7.93
CA ASN A 24 -3.55 -11.92 -7.99
C ASN A 24 -4.35 -11.91 -6.67
N ARG A 25 -3.66 -11.94 -5.52
CA ARG A 25 -4.31 -11.82 -4.19
C ARG A 25 -4.94 -10.45 -3.98
N LEU A 26 -4.27 -9.38 -4.45
CA LEU A 26 -4.84 -8.04 -4.42
C LEU A 26 -6.11 -7.96 -5.29
N TYR A 27 -6.06 -8.44 -6.53
CA TYR A 27 -7.22 -8.52 -7.42
C TYR A 27 -8.37 -9.28 -6.75
N ALA A 28 -8.09 -10.47 -6.20
CA ALA A 28 -9.13 -11.28 -5.59
C ALA A 28 -9.74 -10.62 -4.34
N GLY A 29 -8.91 -9.95 -3.54
CA GLY A 29 -9.35 -9.13 -2.42
C GLY A 29 -10.30 -8.00 -2.85
N VAL A 30 -9.95 -7.30 -3.94
CA VAL A 30 -10.81 -6.28 -4.54
C VAL A 30 -12.11 -6.88 -5.07
N ALA A 31 -12.03 -7.93 -5.89
CA ALA A 31 -13.18 -8.58 -6.52
C ALA A 31 -14.21 -9.08 -5.51
N ARG A 32 -13.76 -9.62 -4.36
CA ARG A 32 -14.65 -10.04 -3.26
C ARG A 32 -15.39 -8.90 -2.57
N ASN A 33 -14.90 -7.66 -2.69
CA ASN A 33 -15.33 -6.53 -1.87
C ASN A 33 -15.81 -5.30 -2.68
N ILE A 34 -15.82 -5.37 -4.00
CA ILE A 34 -16.28 -4.27 -4.87
C ILE A 34 -17.52 -4.70 -5.63
N THR A 35 -18.50 -3.81 -5.77
CA THR A 35 -19.70 -4.10 -6.57
C THR A 35 -19.34 -4.03 -8.06
N PRO A 36 -19.59 -5.08 -8.89
CA PRO A 36 -19.34 -5.00 -10.33
C PRO A 36 -20.26 -3.98 -11.04
N PRO A 37 -19.88 -3.46 -12.23
CA PRO A 37 -18.63 -3.71 -12.94
C PRO A 37 -17.45 -2.88 -12.38
N PHE A 38 -16.25 -3.45 -12.48
CA PHE A 38 -14.98 -2.77 -12.20
C PHE A 38 -13.88 -3.28 -13.14
N SER A 39 -12.82 -2.50 -13.32
CA SER A 39 -11.60 -2.92 -13.99
C SER A 39 -10.43 -2.93 -13.01
N PHE A 40 -9.49 -3.84 -13.23
CA PHE A 40 -8.27 -3.94 -12.46
C PHE A 40 -7.07 -3.99 -13.41
N THR A 41 -6.23 -2.97 -13.36
CA THR A 41 -5.05 -2.84 -14.23
C THR A 41 -3.76 -2.95 -13.43
N CYS A 42 -2.87 -3.85 -13.84
CA CYS A 42 -1.51 -3.92 -13.35
C CYS A 42 -0.54 -3.34 -14.38
N PHE A 43 0.17 -2.29 -14.00
CA PHE A 43 1.31 -1.77 -14.74
C PHE A 43 2.56 -2.57 -14.36
N THR A 44 3.15 -3.30 -15.31
CA THR A 44 4.18 -4.28 -14.99
C THR A 44 5.25 -4.43 -16.08
N ASP A 45 6.44 -4.86 -15.68
CA ASP A 45 7.53 -5.31 -16.57
C ASP A 45 7.50 -6.83 -16.82
N THR A 46 6.65 -7.56 -16.09
CA THR A 46 6.44 -9.00 -16.25
C THR A 46 4.97 -9.37 -16.15
N GLU A 47 4.49 -10.15 -17.11
CA GLU A 47 3.10 -10.60 -17.19
C GLU A 47 2.89 -12.04 -16.70
N ALA A 48 3.99 -12.77 -16.45
CA ALA A 48 3.96 -14.19 -16.14
C ALA A 48 3.18 -14.48 -14.85
N GLY A 49 2.22 -15.39 -14.93
CA GLY A 49 1.42 -15.84 -13.79
C GLY A 49 0.29 -14.89 -13.38
N LEU A 50 0.10 -13.76 -14.06
CA LEU A 50 -1.03 -12.86 -13.80
C LEU A 50 -2.35 -13.47 -14.28
N ARG A 51 -3.37 -13.40 -13.41
CA ARG A 51 -4.74 -13.82 -13.70
C ARG A 51 -5.30 -13.21 -15.00
N PRO A 52 -6.15 -13.94 -15.76
CA PRO A 52 -6.73 -13.44 -17.00
C PRO A 52 -7.58 -12.18 -16.83
N GLU A 53 -8.22 -12.01 -15.66
CA GLU A 53 -9.05 -10.85 -15.36
C GLU A 53 -8.25 -9.56 -15.09
N VAL A 54 -6.96 -9.69 -14.78
CA VAL A 54 -6.07 -8.53 -14.58
C VAL A 54 -5.67 -7.99 -15.95
N ARG A 55 -6.05 -6.74 -16.21
CA ARG A 55 -5.62 -6.01 -17.40
C ARG A 55 -4.13 -5.68 -17.24
N ARG A 56 -3.36 -5.93 -18.29
CA ARG A 56 -1.89 -5.82 -18.27
C ARG A 56 -1.51 -4.62 -19.11
N PHE A 57 -0.71 -3.74 -18.54
CA PHE A 57 -0.08 -2.65 -19.28
C PHE A 57 1.41 -2.63 -18.94
N PRO A 58 2.28 -2.23 -19.89
CA PRO A 58 3.67 -1.97 -19.57
C PRO A 58 3.78 -0.89 -18.50
N LEU A 59 4.88 -0.88 -17.75
CA LEU A 59 5.18 0.23 -16.84
C LEU A 59 5.10 1.58 -17.59
N PRO A 60 4.31 2.56 -17.10
CA PRO A 60 4.23 3.86 -17.75
C PRO A 60 5.63 4.46 -17.87
N PRO A 61 5.99 5.01 -19.04
CA PRO A 61 7.34 5.48 -19.29
C PRO A 61 7.67 6.67 -18.39
N ILE A 62 8.88 6.67 -17.85
CA ILE A 62 9.48 7.85 -17.23
C ILE A 62 10.97 7.80 -17.53
N ASP A 63 11.43 8.71 -18.38
CA ASP A 63 12.82 8.78 -18.83
C ASP A 63 13.62 9.65 -17.87
N VAL A 64 13.99 9.07 -16.72
CA VAL A 64 14.77 9.73 -15.67
C VAL A 64 15.70 8.73 -15.00
N ALA A 65 16.87 9.19 -14.58
CA ALA A 65 17.65 8.47 -13.59
C ALA A 65 16.91 8.48 -12.24
N MET A 66 16.58 7.30 -11.72
CA MET A 66 15.91 7.20 -10.42
C MET A 66 16.85 7.70 -9.31
N PRO A 67 16.34 8.48 -8.34
CA PRO A 67 17.14 9.04 -7.27
C PRO A 67 17.73 7.95 -6.37
N THR A 68 18.91 8.23 -5.83
CA THR A 68 19.62 7.33 -4.92
C THR A 68 19.76 7.96 -3.54
N GLY A 69 20.18 7.18 -2.53
CA GLY A 69 20.36 7.69 -1.17
C GLY A 69 19.06 8.12 -0.45
N THR A 70 17.91 7.73 -0.99
CA THR A 70 16.58 8.13 -0.51
C THR A 70 15.78 6.92 -0.04
N LYS A 71 14.77 7.15 0.82
CA LYS A 71 13.90 6.09 1.37
C LYS A 71 12.58 5.95 0.63
N GLY A 72 12.22 6.95 -0.20
CA GLY A 72 11.00 6.99 -0.97
C GLY A 72 10.94 5.95 -2.08
N ILE A 73 9.72 5.58 -2.47
CA ILE A 73 9.44 4.65 -3.56
C ILE A 73 9.15 5.45 -4.83
N TRP A 74 10.18 6.13 -5.33
CA TRP A 74 10.09 7.05 -6.47
C TRP A 74 9.69 6.44 -7.81
N PRO A 75 9.83 5.12 -8.08
CA PRO A 75 9.24 4.51 -9.28
C PRO A 75 7.72 4.74 -9.43
N LYS A 76 7.01 5.07 -8.34
CA LYS A 76 5.60 5.50 -8.39
C LYS A 76 5.36 6.76 -9.21
N ALA A 77 6.40 7.55 -9.50
CA ALA A 77 6.32 8.73 -10.37
C ALA A 77 5.79 8.41 -11.78
N ARG A 78 5.90 7.14 -12.21
CA ARG A 78 5.29 6.62 -13.45
C ARG A 78 3.77 6.82 -13.49
N LEU A 79 3.11 6.81 -12.32
CA LEU A 79 1.66 6.96 -12.19
C LEU A 79 1.18 8.40 -12.36
N TRP A 80 2.08 9.37 -12.42
CA TRP A 80 1.74 10.79 -12.48
C TRP A 80 1.64 11.31 -13.92
N GLY A 81 1.74 10.44 -14.92
CA GLY A 81 1.73 10.82 -16.33
C GLY A 81 0.40 11.42 -16.81
N ALA A 82 0.47 12.08 -17.97
CA ALA A 82 -0.71 12.58 -18.69
C ALA A 82 -1.69 11.45 -19.02
N GLU A 83 -1.15 10.27 -19.32
CA GLU A 83 -1.88 9.06 -19.69
C GLU A 83 -1.43 7.89 -18.82
N LEU A 84 -2.34 6.93 -18.60
CA LEU A 84 -2.07 5.67 -17.89
C LEU A 84 -2.72 4.52 -18.65
N GLY A 85 -2.09 4.12 -19.75
CA GLY A 85 -2.69 3.17 -20.69
C GLY A 85 -3.91 3.80 -21.37
N ASP A 86 -5.02 3.09 -21.41
CA ASP A 86 -6.30 3.58 -21.93
C ASP A 86 -7.25 4.10 -20.83
N LEU A 87 -6.76 4.22 -19.59
CA LEU A 87 -7.56 4.68 -18.46
C LEU A 87 -7.83 6.18 -18.57
N THR A 88 -9.03 6.59 -18.17
CA THR A 88 -9.45 8.00 -18.15
C THR A 88 -10.25 8.30 -16.88
N GLY A 89 -10.29 9.57 -16.44
CA GLY A 89 -10.99 9.94 -15.22
C GLY A 89 -10.38 9.33 -13.95
N PRO A 90 -11.16 9.14 -12.87
CA PRO A 90 -10.63 8.71 -11.58
C PRO A 90 -10.19 7.24 -11.57
N VAL A 91 -8.98 7.01 -11.06
CA VAL A 91 -8.40 5.69 -10.79
C VAL A 91 -8.04 5.58 -9.30
N LEU A 92 -8.26 4.40 -8.71
CA LEU A 92 -7.81 4.07 -7.35
C LEU A 92 -6.51 3.27 -7.43
N PHE A 93 -5.40 3.88 -7.04
CA PHE A 93 -4.13 3.19 -6.90
C PHE A 93 -4.07 2.40 -5.58
N MET A 94 -3.54 1.18 -5.68
CA MET A 94 -3.35 0.23 -4.58
C MET A 94 -1.92 -0.33 -4.63
N ASP A 95 -1.14 -0.14 -3.56
CA ASP A 95 0.14 -0.85 -3.37
C ASP A 95 -0.10 -2.38 -3.28
N LEU A 96 0.93 -3.17 -3.53
CA LEU A 96 0.82 -4.64 -3.53
C LEU A 96 0.81 -5.25 -2.12
N ASP A 97 1.29 -4.53 -1.11
CA ASP A 97 1.38 -4.98 0.29
C ASP A 97 0.21 -4.49 1.15
N LEU A 98 -1.00 -4.68 0.66
CA LEU A 98 -2.23 -4.39 1.40
C LEU A 98 -3.20 -5.56 1.40
N VAL A 99 -4.18 -5.49 2.29
CA VAL A 99 -5.23 -6.48 2.46
C VAL A 99 -6.58 -5.78 2.41
N VAL A 100 -7.42 -6.16 1.44
CA VAL A 100 -8.80 -5.69 1.35
C VAL A 100 -9.65 -6.50 2.32
N THR A 101 -10.41 -5.81 3.17
CA THR A 101 -11.12 -6.40 4.31
C THR A 101 -12.60 -6.05 4.36
N GLY A 102 -13.04 -5.08 3.56
CA GLY A 102 -14.44 -4.68 3.49
C GLY A 102 -14.77 -3.91 2.22
N ASN A 103 -16.02 -3.48 2.10
CA ASN A 103 -16.58 -2.88 0.89
C ASN A 103 -15.74 -1.71 0.34
N MET A 104 -15.37 -1.79 -0.94
CA MET A 104 -14.50 -0.85 -1.66
C MET A 104 -15.24 0.28 -2.37
N ASP A 105 -16.57 0.21 -2.50
CA ASP A 105 -17.34 1.16 -3.31
C ASP A 105 -17.20 2.60 -2.82
N GLY A 106 -17.08 2.77 -1.50
CA GLY A 106 -16.85 4.07 -0.87
C GLY A 106 -15.63 4.82 -1.41
N PHE A 107 -14.57 4.12 -1.82
CA PHE A 107 -13.38 4.77 -2.40
C PHE A 107 -13.66 5.45 -3.75
N PHE A 108 -14.79 5.14 -4.39
CA PHE A 108 -15.20 5.73 -5.67
C PHE A 108 -16.30 6.78 -5.52
N THR A 109 -17.02 6.80 -4.40
CA THR A 109 -18.11 7.75 -4.13
C THR A 109 -17.73 8.88 -3.17
N GLU A 110 -16.65 8.73 -2.41
CA GLU A 110 -16.15 9.74 -1.48
C GLU A 110 -15.43 10.87 -2.22
N GLY A 111 -15.84 12.12 -1.98
CA GLY A 111 -15.29 13.33 -2.61
C GLY A 111 -15.67 13.49 -4.08
N ALA A 112 -15.21 14.57 -4.71
CA ALA A 112 -15.48 14.82 -6.13
C ALA A 112 -14.64 13.86 -7.02
N PRO A 113 -15.09 13.54 -8.25
CA PRO A 113 -14.31 12.74 -9.20
C PRO A 113 -12.90 13.28 -9.45
N ASP A 114 -12.75 14.61 -9.40
CA ASP A 114 -11.47 15.28 -9.64
C ASP A 114 -10.54 15.31 -8.42
N ASP A 115 -11.00 14.92 -7.23
CA ASP A 115 -10.20 15.02 -6.01
C ASP A 115 -9.02 14.04 -6.00
N VAL A 116 -7.91 14.49 -5.40
CA VAL A 116 -6.78 13.63 -5.05
C VAL A 116 -6.94 13.25 -3.58
N ILE A 117 -7.29 11.98 -3.32
CA ILE A 117 -7.61 11.50 -1.96
C ILE A 117 -6.62 10.44 -1.54
N LEU A 118 -5.95 10.64 -0.40
CA LEU A 118 -4.92 9.73 0.13
C LEU A 118 -5.36 9.07 1.44
N ALA A 119 -4.76 7.93 1.74
CA ALA A 119 -4.72 7.42 3.10
C ALA A 119 -3.93 8.36 4.01
N ARG A 120 -4.31 8.46 5.28
CA ARG A 120 -3.52 9.21 6.28
C ARG A 120 -2.26 8.42 6.62
N ASN A 121 -1.13 9.11 6.76
CA ASN A 121 0.11 8.49 7.22
C ASN A 121 -0.03 8.11 8.70
N PRO A 122 0.07 6.81 9.05
CA PRO A 122 -0.13 6.36 10.42
C PRO A 122 1.07 6.67 11.33
N SER A 123 2.22 7.06 10.77
CA SER A 123 3.46 7.32 11.52
C SER A 123 3.62 8.77 11.98
N THR A 124 2.91 9.71 11.34
CA THR A 124 2.97 11.15 11.64
C THR A 124 1.56 11.74 11.68
N PRO A 125 0.71 11.34 12.64
CA PRO A 125 -0.70 11.70 12.66
C PRO A 125 -0.95 13.21 12.76
N LEU A 126 -0.01 13.97 13.34
CA LEU A 126 -0.11 15.43 13.49
C LEU A 126 0.35 16.20 12.24
N GLU A 127 1.17 15.61 11.36
CA GLU A 127 1.76 16.33 10.21
C GLU A 127 0.84 16.38 8.98
N LYS A 128 -0.41 15.90 9.06
CA LYS A 128 -1.35 15.79 7.93
C LYS A 128 -0.66 15.26 6.65
N LEU A 129 0.21 14.26 6.81
CA LEU A 129 0.88 13.63 5.66
C LEU A 129 0.00 12.51 5.11
N GLY A 130 -0.08 12.43 3.79
CA GLY A 130 -0.69 11.31 3.10
C GLY A 130 0.27 10.14 2.95
N GLN A 131 -0.33 8.96 2.75
CA GLN A 131 0.34 7.75 2.35
C GLN A 131 -0.18 7.30 0.98
N THR A 132 0.74 7.18 0.03
CA THR A 132 0.46 6.79 -1.36
C THR A 132 0.40 5.27 -1.55
N SER A 133 0.02 4.52 -0.52
CA SER A 133 -0.29 3.09 -0.64
C SER A 133 -1.73 2.83 -1.06
N LEU A 134 -2.60 3.81 -0.84
CA LEU A 134 -3.97 3.80 -1.32
C LEU A 134 -4.39 5.23 -1.61
N PHE A 135 -4.50 5.59 -2.89
CA PHE A 135 -4.91 6.94 -3.26
C PHE A 135 -5.67 6.99 -4.58
N ARG A 136 -6.68 7.86 -4.64
CA ARG A 136 -7.49 8.10 -5.82
C ARG A 136 -7.11 9.42 -6.47
N PHE A 137 -7.01 9.43 -7.78
CA PHE A 137 -6.73 10.63 -8.56
C PHE A 137 -7.26 10.47 -10.00
N PRO A 138 -7.61 11.55 -10.69
CA PRO A 138 -7.87 11.53 -12.13
C PRO A 138 -6.58 11.30 -12.92
N VAL A 139 -6.64 10.46 -13.95
CA VAL A 139 -5.55 10.31 -14.92
C VAL A 139 -5.18 11.69 -15.48
N GLY A 140 -3.89 11.99 -15.57
CA GLY A 140 -3.35 13.28 -16.03
C GLY A 140 -3.30 14.39 -14.97
N LYS A 141 -4.08 14.33 -13.89
CA LYS A 141 -4.11 15.41 -12.88
C LYS A 141 -2.77 15.61 -12.15
N LEU A 142 -1.98 14.55 -12.00
CA LEU A 142 -0.69 14.62 -11.31
C LEU A 142 0.50 14.97 -12.23
N LEU A 143 0.25 15.29 -13.52
CA LEU A 143 1.29 15.61 -14.49
C LEU A 143 2.30 16.68 -14.02
N PRO A 144 1.87 17.79 -13.35
CA PRO A 144 2.83 18.78 -12.85
C PRO A 144 3.86 18.21 -11.85
N LEU A 145 3.52 17.15 -11.10
CA LEU A 145 4.46 16.47 -10.21
C LEU A 145 5.47 15.67 -11.02
N GLN A 146 5.01 14.99 -12.08
CA GLN A 146 5.88 14.23 -12.96
C GLN A 146 6.88 15.14 -13.67
N GLU A 147 6.44 16.29 -14.17
CA GLU A 147 7.30 17.27 -14.84
C GLU A 147 8.36 17.83 -13.91
N ARG A 148 7.98 18.21 -12.69
CA ARG A 148 8.93 18.66 -11.67
C ARG A 148 9.92 17.57 -11.25
N PHE A 149 9.43 16.35 -11.06
CA PHE A 149 10.30 15.21 -10.76
C PHE A 149 11.23 14.90 -11.94
N ARG A 150 10.79 15.06 -13.19
CA ARG A 150 11.63 14.86 -14.38
C ARG A 150 12.73 15.91 -14.50
N ALA A 151 12.45 17.15 -14.13
CA ALA A 151 13.42 18.23 -14.18
C ALA A 151 14.59 18.05 -13.18
N ASP A 152 14.31 17.53 -11.99
CA ASP A 152 15.33 17.26 -10.97
C ASP A 152 14.93 16.10 -10.03
N PRO A 153 15.09 14.83 -10.46
CA PRO A 153 14.67 13.67 -9.67
C PRO A 153 15.37 13.59 -8.31
N GLN A 154 16.68 13.90 -8.28
CA GLN A 154 17.50 13.79 -7.09
C GLN A 154 17.20 14.94 -6.11
N GLY A 155 17.11 16.18 -6.57
CA GLY A 155 16.77 17.31 -5.69
C GLY A 155 15.36 17.22 -5.11
N VAL A 156 14.38 16.73 -5.89
CA VAL A 156 13.04 16.40 -5.35
C VAL A 156 13.17 15.31 -4.27
N ALA A 157 13.92 14.24 -4.55
CA ALA A 157 14.09 13.16 -3.59
C ALA A 157 14.82 13.57 -2.30
N ASP A 158 15.80 14.47 -2.39
CA ASP A 158 16.53 14.99 -1.24
C ASP A 158 15.68 15.95 -0.41
N THR A 159 14.85 16.77 -1.06
CA THR A 159 13.94 17.70 -0.40
C THR A 159 12.83 16.96 0.36
N TYR A 160 12.14 16.03 -0.31
CA TYR A 160 10.94 15.40 0.27
C TYR A 160 11.24 14.10 1.01
N ARG A 161 12.35 13.42 0.69
CA ARG A 161 12.79 12.10 1.20
C ARG A 161 11.86 10.92 0.90
N PHE A 162 10.57 11.17 0.73
CA PHE A 162 9.53 10.19 0.39
C PHE A 162 8.59 10.79 -0.66
N GLU A 163 8.22 9.99 -1.65
CA GLU A 163 7.31 10.38 -2.73
C GLU A 163 5.93 10.78 -2.20
N GLN A 164 5.45 10.14 -1.13
CA GLN A 164 4.17 10.48 -0.51
C GLN A 164 4.14 11.90 0.07
N ARG A 165 5.28 12.42 0.54
CA ARG A 165 5.39 13.80 1.02
C ARG A 165 5.35 14.80 -0.14
N PHE A 166 5.97 14.44 -1.26
CA PHE A 166 5.91 15.22 -2.48
C PHE A 166 4.47 15.29 -3.00
N VAL A 167 3.78 14.14 -3.13
CA VAL A 167 2.36 14.12 -3.54
C VAL A 167 1.48 14.92 -2.58
N THR A 168 1.65 14.74 -1.26
CA THR A 168 0.83 15.46 -0.27
C THR A 168 0.95 16.98 -0.36
N ARG A 169 2.16 17.49 -0.63
CA ARG A 169 2.43 18.92 -0.63
C ARG A 169 2.15 19.59 -1.97
N GLU A 170 2.33 18.86 -3.06
CA GLU A 170 2.40 19.46 -4.40
C GLU A 170 1.26 19.04 -5.33
N ALA A 171 0.37 18.12 -4.93
CA ALA A 171 -0.79 17.72 -5.73
C ALA A 171 -1.63 18.95 -6.16
N PRO A 172 -1.97 19.09 -7.46
CA PRO A 172 -2.77 20.22 -7.93
C PRO A 172 -4.16 20.25 -7.30
N GLY A 173 -4.51 21.40 -6.70
CA GLY A 173 -5.74 21.54 -5.92
C GLY A 173 -5.66 20.97 -4.50
N GLY A 174 -4.48 20.52 -4.07
CA GLY A 174 -4.26 19.92 -2.76
C GLY A 174 -4.72 18.46 -2.67
N ILE A 175 -4.72 17.95 -1.44
CA ILE A 175 -5.19 16.58 -1.15
C ILE A 175 -6.31 16.59 -0.11
N SER A 176 -7.16 15.57 -0.22
CA SER A 176 -8.12 15.18 0.81
C SER A 176 -7.71 13.83 1.42
N PHE A 177 -8.32 13.47 2.55
CA PHE A 177 -8.08 12.18 3.20
C PHE A 177 -9.33 11.32 3.20
N TRP A 178 -9.13 10.01 3.07
CA TRP A 178 -10.20 9.05 3.31
C TRP A 178 -10.81 9.23 4.70
N PRO A 179 -12.12 8.91 4.87
CA PRO A 179 -12.77 8.86 6.17
C PRO A 179 -11.96 8.03 7.17
N SER A 180 -11.96 8.51 8.42
CA SER A 180 -11.21 7.86 9.49
C SER A 180 -11.64 6.41 9.64
N GLY A 181 -10.66 5.51 9.65
CA GLY A 181 -10.86 4.10 9.86
C GLY A 181 -11.08 3.24 8.62
N TRP A 182 -11.32 3.82 7.45
CA TRP A 182 -11.37 3.05 6.20
C TRP A 182 -10.04 2.37 5.89
N VAL A 183 -8.95 3.10 6.10
CA VAL A 183 -7.59 2.59 5.93
C VAL A 183 -6.92 2.49 7.29
N ARG A 184 -6.45 1.29 7.64
CA ARG A 184 -5.77 0.99 8.90
C ARG A 184 -4.37 0.47 8.64
N SER A 185 -3.44 0.72 9.56
CA SER A 185 -2.10 0.15 9.52
C SER A 185 -2.07 -1.16 10.29
N PHE A 186 -1.55 -2.23 9.69
CA PHE A 186 -1.38 -3.49 10.43
C PHE A 186 -0.51 -3.28 11.68
N ARG A 187 0.59 -2.55 11.54
CA ARG A 187 1.53 -2.29 12.64
C ARG A 187 0.91 -1.50 13.78
N ASN A 188 0.13 -0.46 13.46
CA ASN A 188 -0.32 0.50 14.48
C ASN A 188 -1.72 0.21 15.00
N ASP A 189 -2.60 -0.34 14.15
CA ASP A 189 -4.02 -0.56 14.47
C ASP A 189 -4.38 -2.04 14.68
N CYS A 190 -3.65 -2.98 14.06
CA CYS A 190 -3.97 -4.42 14.15
C CYS A 190 -3.10 -5.19 15.14
N ALA A 191 -1.79 -4.95 15.12
CA ALA A 191 -0.84 -5.59 16.01
C ALA A 191 -1.11 -5.16 17.46
N ARG A 192 -0.98 -6.12 18.38
CA ARG A 192 -1.20 -5.85 19.80
C ARG A 192 0.07 -5.21 20.41
N PRO A 193 -0.07 -4.29 21.37
CA PRO A 193 1.08 -3.78 22.10
C PRO A 193 1.63 -4.86 23.03
N PHE A 194 2.91 -4.73 23.42
CA PHE A 194 3.47 -5.51 24.52
C PHE A 194 2.80 -5.15 25.85
N PRO A 195 2.42 -6.13 26.71
CA PRO A 195 2.63 -7.58 26.57
C PRO A 195 1.46 -8.35 25.92
N LEU A 196 0.39 -7.68 25.50
CA LEU A 196 -0.79 -8.33 24.92
C LEU A 196 -0.48 -9.13 23.65
N ASN A 197 0.52 -8.74 22.87
CA ASN A 197 1.00 -9.47 21.69
C ASN A 197 1.44 -10.91 21.96
N PHE A 198 1.81 -11.24 23.20
CA PHE A 198 2.12 -12.62 23.57
C PHE A 198 0.87 -13.48 23.68
N PHE A 199 -0.28 -12.90 24.03
CA PHE A 199 -1.47 -13.66 24.41
C PHE A 199 -2.59 -13.56 23.37
N LEU A 200 -2.66 -12.45 22.64
CA LEU A 200 -3.76 -12.14 21.74
C LEU A 200 -3.26 -11.97 20.31
N PRO A 201 -3.93 -12.58 19.31
CA PRO A 201 -3.56 -12.38 17.92
C PRO A 201 -3.86 -10.94 17.47
N PRO A 202 -3.23 -10.49 16.37
CA PRO A 202 -3.59 -9.25 15.72
C PRO A 202 -5.09 -9.23 15.41
N ARG A 203 -5.73 -8.09 15.67
CA ARG A 203 -7.18 -7.92 15.45
C ARG A 203 -7.43 -7.02 14.26
N LEU A 204 -8.43 -7.35 13.46
CA LEU A 204 -8.97 -6.44 12.45
C LEU A 204 -9.86 -5.39 13.13
N PRO A 205 -9.55 -4.08 13.03
CA PRO A 205 -10.44 -3.03 13.52
C PRO A 205 -11.78 -3.05 12.77
N GLU A 206 -12.86 -2.82 13.49
CA GLU A 206 -14.19 -2.72 12.90
C GLU A 206 -14.28 -1.55 11.90
N GLY A 207 -14.98 -1.77 10.80
CA GLY A 207 -15.14 -0.78 9.72
C GLY A 207 -13.90 -0.58 8.84
N ALA A 208 -12.79 -1.28 9.10
CA ALA A 208 -11.64 -1.26 8.19
C ALA A 208 -12.04 -1.82 6.82
N LYS A 209 -11.75 -1.04 5.77
CA LYS A 209 -11.96 -1.46 4.37
C LYS A 209 -10.65 -2.00 3.78
N VAL A 210 -9.53 -1.35 4.09
CA VAL A 210 -8.19 -1.74 3.66
C VAL A 210 -7.22 -1.68 4.83
N VAL A 211 -6.39 -2.71 4.98
CA VAL A 211 -5.25 -2.71 5.90
C VAL A 211 -3.95 -2.64 5.11
N ILE A 212 -3.17 -1.58 5.34
CA ILE A 212 -1.85 -1.36 4.72
C ILE A 212 -0.73 -1.94 5.59
N PHE A 213 0.33 -2.43 4.94
CA PHE A 213 1.51 -2.99 5.61
C PHE A 213 2.76 -2.11 5.36
N PRO A 214 2.81 -0.88 5.90
CA PRO A 214 3.95 0.00 5.66
C PRO A 214 5.25 -0.58 6.26
N GLY A 215 6.32 -0.51 5.47
CA GLY A 215 7.67 -0.87 5.88
C GLY A 215 8.07 -2.30 5.51
N GLY A 216 8.68 -3.03 6.46
CA GLY A 216 9.25 -4.37 6.21
C GLY A 216 8.43 -5.55 6.74
N LEU A 217 7.28 -5.28 7.38
CA LEU A 217 6.32 -6.29 7.78
C LEU A 217 5.32 -6.44 6.63
N LEU A 218 5.07 -7.64 6.14
CA LEU A 218 4.25 -7.91 4.94
C LEU A 218 3.14 -8.91 5.31
N PRO A 219 2.07 -9.04 4.51
CA PRO A 219 1.00 -10.00 4.78
C PRO A 219 1.50 -11.43 5.05
N PRO A 220 2.45 -12.02 4.29
CA PRO A 220 2.98 -13.35 4.60
C PRO A 220 3.61 -13.47 5.99
N HIS A 221 4.28 -12.41 6.45
CA HIS A 221 4.90 -12.39 7.78
C HIS A 221 3.84 -12.39 8.90
N ALA A 222 2.76 -11.62 8.72
CA ALA A 222 1.64 -11.60 9.65
C ALA A 222 0.88 -12.94 9.68
N ILE A 223 0.72 -13.59 8.52
CA ILE A 223 0.14 -14.93 8.41
C ILE A 223 1.00 -15.94 9.16
N ALA A 224 2.32 -15.91 8.94
CA ALA A 224 3.26 -16.84 9.56
C ALA A 224 3.57 -16.53 11.04
N GLY A 225 3.14 -15.38 11.58
CA GLY A 225 3.36 -15.01 12.98
C GLY A 225 4.79 -14.56 13.28
N HIS A 226 5.39 -13.71 12.44
CA HIS A 226 6.69 -13.11 12.74
C HIS A 226 6.82 -11.67 12.23
N TRP A 227 7.70 -10.88 12.87
CA TRP A 227 7.82 -9.45 12.60
C TRP A 227 8.81 -9.12 11.47
N GLY A 228 8.37 -9.27 10.24
CA GLY A 228 9.20 -8.90 9.08
C GLY A 228 10.35 -9.89 8.82
N ARG A 229 11.17 -9.58 7.81
CA ARG A 229 12.19 -10.51 7.28
C ARG A 229 13.31 -10.92 8.25
N HIS A 230 13.57 -10.10 9.27
CA HIS A 230 14.65 -10.33 10.24
C HIS A 230 14.22 -11.20 11.42
N TYR A 231 12.93 -11.52 11.50
CA TYR A 231 12.35 -12.39 12.50
C TYR A 231 11.94 -13.69 11.83
N ARG A 232 11.98 -14.80 12.57
CA ARG A 232 11.47 -16.09 12.13
C ARG A 232 10.24 -16.45 12.96
N PRO A 233 9.34 -17.32 12.47
CA PRO A 233 8.28 -17.88 13.29
C PRO A 233 8.89 -18.55 14.53
N MET A 234 8.39 -18.17 15.71
CA MET A 234 8.86 -18.69 17.00
C MET A 234 7.67 -18.86 17.93
N THR A 235 7.75 -19.83 18.83
CA THR A 235 6.85 -19.91 19.97
C THR A 235 7.11 -18.77 20.96
N ARG A 236 6.14 -18.49 21.83
CA ARG A 236 6.27 -17.49 22.90
C ARG A 236 7.51 -17.70 23.75
N MET A 237 7.78 -18.95 24.12
CA MET A 237 8.90 -19.32 25.00
C MET A 237 10.24 -19.17 24.29
N GLU A 238 10.33 -19.55 23.02
CA GLU A 238 11.53 -19.32 22.21
C GLU A 238 11.82 -17.82 22.06
N HIS A 239 10.80 -17.02 21.78
CA HIS A 239 10.96 -15.57 21.68
C HIS A 239 11.37 -14.95 23.03
N LEU A 240 10.78 -15.36 24.16
CA LEU A 240 11.21 -14.88 25.48
C LEU A 240 12.67 -15.26 25.79
N ARG A 241 13.11 -16.47 25.45
CA ARG A 241 14.50 -16.89 25.61
C ARG A 241 15.44 -16.10 24.69
N GLY A 242 15.00 -15.80 23.48
CA GLY A 242 15.74 -15.01 22.50
C GLY A 242 16.05 -13.58 22.96
N VAL A 243 15.37 -13.09 24.01
CA VAL A 243 15.73 -11.82 24.66
C VAL A 243 17.16 -11.84 25.19
N PHE A 244 17.71 -12.98 25.59
CA PHE A 244 19.10 -13.07 26.08
C PHE A 244 20.06 -13.61 25.02
N GLY A 245 19.57 -13.86 23.81
CA GLY A 245 20.37 -14.39 22.71
C GLY A 245 21.31 -13.34 22.10
N PRO A 246 22.51 -13.76 21.65
CA PRO A 246 23.48 -12.85 21.03
C PRO A 246 23.00 -12.35 19.65
N ASP A 247 22.20 -13.13 18.92
CA ASP A 247 21.78 -12.85 17.53
C ASP A 247 20.46 -12.07 17.41
N ARG A 248 20.06 -11.37 18.47
CA ARG A 248 18.77 -10.67 18.51
C ARG A 248 18.76 -9.49 17.51
N PRO A 249 17.76 -9.38 16.62
CA PRO A 249 17.76 -8.36 15.55
C PRO A 249 17.50 -6.93 16.03
N ASP A 250 17.02 -6.76 17.27
CA ASP A 250 16.66 -5.48 17.86
C ASP A 250 17.07 -5.43 19.35
N PRO A 251 17.13 -4.26 20.01
CA PRO A 251 17.28 -4.16 21.47
C PRO A 251 16.16 -4.87 22.25
N PRO A 252 16.38 -5.26 23.52
CA PRO A 252 15.50 -6.21 24.25
C PRO A 252 14.02 -5.81 24.25
N LEU A 253 13.73 -4.56 24.58
CA LEU A 253 12.34 -4.06 24.65
C LEU A 253 11.67 -4.04 23.27
N ARG A 254 12.39 -3.63 22.23
CA ARG A 254 11.85 -3.60 20.86
C ARG A 254 11.64 -5.02 20.34
N TYR A 255 12.56 -5.92 20.62
CA TYR A 255 12.44 -7.33 20.29
C TYR A 255 11.20 -7.96 20.93
N LEU A 256 10.93 -7.72 22.22
CA LEU A 256 9.70 -8.15 22.89
C LEU A 256 8.43 -7.60 22.22
N ARG A 257 8.45 -6.34 21.77
CA ARG A 257 7.34 -5.72 21.04
C ARG A 257 7.15 -6.29 19.63
N HIS A 258 8.17 -6.92 19.06
CA HIS A 258 8.17 -7.53 17.74
C HIS A 258 7.83 -9.04 17.78
N PHE A 259 7.22 -9.52 18.86
CA PHE A 259 6.50 -10.80 18.84
C PHE A 259 5.08 -10.59 18.29
N ILE A 260 4.60 -11.47 17.41
CA ILE A 260 3.20 -11.50 16.97
C ILE A 260 2.73 -12.94 16.86
N LEU A 261 1.48 -13.21 17.22
CA LEU A 261 0.84 -14.49 16.89
C LEU A 261 0.37 -14.47 15.41
N PRO A 262 0.23 -15.65 14.77
CA PRO A 262 -0.36 -15.78 13.44
C PRO A 262 -1.70 -15.06 13.31
N SER A 263 -1.94 -14.46 12.14
CA SER A 263 -3.11 -13.62 11.88
C SER A 263 -4.07 -14.29 10.89
N ASP A 264 -5.00 -15.10 11.41
CA ASP A 264 -5.96 -15.87 10.60
C ASP A 264 -6.81 -15.00 9.67
N TRP A 265 -7.24 -13.82 10.13
CA TRP A 265 -8.04 -12.92 9.31
C TRP A 265 -7.24 -12.36 8.11
N VAL A 266 -5.92 -12.19 8.25
CA VAL A 266 -5.05 -11.80 7.13
C VAL A 266 -4.96 -12.95 6.14
N ALA A 267 -4.78 -14.18 6.62
CA ALA A 267 -4.73 -15.37 5.77
C ALA A 267 -6.01 -15.53 4.95
N LYS A 268 -7.17 -15.32 5.56
CA LYS A 268 -8.47 -15.36 4.89
C LYS A 268 -8.66 -14.22 3.89
N ALA A 269 -8.34 -12.99 4.27
CA ALA A 269 -8.60 -11.82 3.44
C ALA A 269 -7.61 -11.67 2.27
N TRP A 270 -6.36 -12.11 2.47
CA TRP A 270 -5.28 -12.09 1.49
C TRP A 270 -5.11 -13.42 0.74
N ALA A 271 -6.18 -14.23 0.68
CA ALA A 271 -6.23 -15.40 -0.18
C ALA A 271 -6.49 -14.98 -1.64
N GLU A 272 -6.03 -15.79 -2.57
CA GLU A 272 -6.46 -15.69 -3.97
C GLU A 272 -7.86 -16.30 -4.12
#